data_AF-A0AAE1YDT7-F1
#
_entry.id   AF-A0AAE1YDT7-F1
#
_cell.length_a   1.000
_cell.length_b   1.000
_cell.length_c   1.000
_cell.angle_alpha   90.00
_cell.angle_beta   90.00
_cell.angle_gamma   90.00
#
_symmetry.space_group_name_H-M   'P 1'
#
loop_
_entity.id
_entity.type
_entity.pdbx_description
1 polymer ?
#
loop_
_entity_poly.entity_id
_entity_poly.type
_entity_poly.pdbx_seq_one_letter_code
_entity_poly.pdbx_strand_id
1 'polypeptide(L)'
;MWEKLLKLGQPLSMLWLILGDFNCVKSPKEKQLGAAPTWYKLKDFVDCCRALGLHDAPTTGCYYMWYSNNDSNPVWCKLDRVLLNNEWIEAGLHCGAHFSPPGCLSDHSPGIVFILDLPAPKPKPFRFFNMWADHSDFLATVEDGWNVNVESTSQFSLCRKLKALKGALKIFINLHYNHISIRAKETNLALQDAQLQLESNPGDIALKDHWGNLGRRSSSLPKQKCTSSIKRQKSTTLK
;
A
#
# COMPACT_ATOMS: atom_id res chain seq x y z
N MET A 1 -12.22 -24.27 2.56
CA MET A 1 -12.09 -22.86 3.03
C MET A 1 -13.45 -22.29 3.42
N TRP A 2 -14.42 -22.31 2.51
CA TRP A 2 -15.78 -21.75 2.69
C TRP A 2 -16.53 -22.26 3.92
N GLU A 3 -16.50 -23.57 4.18
CA GLU A 3 -17.11 -24.13 5.39
C GLU A 3 -16.55 -23.56 6.70
N LYS A 4 -15.24 -23.25 6.74
CA LYS A 4 -14.63 -22.63 7.92
C LYS A 4 -15.11 -21.20 8.09
N LEU A 5 -15.22 -20.45 6.99
CA LEU A 5 -15.80 -19.10 7.02
C LEU A 5 -17.26 -19.12 7.46
N LEU A 6 -18.05 -20.09 7.01
CA LEU A 6 -19.43 -20.26 7.46
C LEU A 6 -19.50 -20.52 8.97
N LYS A 7 -18.70 -21.47 9.47
CA LYS A 7 -18.64 -21.78 10.91
C LYS A 7 -18.22 -20.60 11.78
N LEU A 8 -17.32 -19.75 11.28
CA LEU A 8 -16.84 -18.58 12.00
C LEU A 8 -17.81 -17.40 11.92
N GLY A 9 -18.41 -17.17 10.75
CA GLY A 9 -19.21 -15.98 10.48
C GLY A 9 -20.67 -16.08 10.90
N GLN A 10 -21.30 -17.26 10.78
CA GLN A 10 -22.72 -17.46 11.11
C GLN A 10 -23.10 -17.08 12.56
N PRO A 11 -22.26 -17.35 13.58
CA PRO A 11 -22.59 -16.96 14.96
C PRO A 11 -22.39 -15.47 15.26
N LEU A 12 -21.75 -14.71 14.36
CA LEU A 12 -21.41 -13.31 14.61
C LEU A 12 -22.60 -12.41 14.29
N SER A 13 -23.11 -11.72 15.30
CA SER A 13 -24.14 -10.68 15.18
C SER A 13 -23.57 -9.26 15.34
N MET A 14 -22.29 -9.08 15.00
CA MET A 14 -21.55 -7.82 15.15
C MET A 14 -20.96 -7.37 13.81
N LEU A 15 -20.48 -6.12 13.76
CA LEU A 15 -19.79 -5.57 12.59
C LEU A 15 -18.48 -6.32 12.33
N TRP A 16 -18.32 -6.91 11.14
CA TRP A 16 -17.05 -7.51 10.73
C TRP A 16 -16.81 -7.39 9.22
N LEU A 17 -15.53 -7.45 8.85
CA LEU A 17 -15.09 -7.49 7.46
C LEU A 17 -14.04 -8.58 7.28
N ILE A 18 -13.90 -9.07 6.05
CA ILE A 18 -12.79 -9.93 5.64
C ILE A 18 -12.05 -9.24 4.49
N LEU A 19 -10.73 -9.15 4.63
CA LEU A 19 -9.82 -8.73 3.57
C LEU A 19 -8.90 -9.89 3.22
N GLY A 20 -8.71 -10.16 1.94
CA GLY A 20 -7.65 -11.06 1.49
C GLY A 20 -7.83 -11.55 0.06
N ASP A 21 -6.90 -12.43 -0.33
CA ASP A 21 -6.96 -13.20 -1.57
C ASP A 21 -7.86 -14.43 -1.39
N PHE A 22 -8.98 -14.44 -2.11
CA PHE A 22 -9.94 -15.53 -2.09
C PHE A 22 -9.66 -16.60 -3.16
N ASN A 23 -8.72 -16.34 -4.08
CA ASN A 23 -8.43 -17.17 -5.24
C ASN A 23 -9.68 -17.53 -6.07
N CYS A 24 -10.75 -16.72 -5.99
CA CYS A 24 -12.02 -16.95 -6.65
C CYS A 24 -12.64 -15.63 -7.12
N VAL A 25 -13.18 -15.64 -8.34
CA VAL A 25 -14.04 -14.55 -8.84
C VAL A 25 -15.50 -14.84 -8.46
N LYS A 26 -16.34 -13.79 -8.36
CA LYS A 26 -17.80 -13.90 -8.12
C LYS A 26 -18.60 -13.93 -9.42
N SER A 27 -18.04 -13.41 -10.50
CA SER A 27 -18.72 -13.42 -11.81
C SER A 27 -17.73 -13.64 -12.96
N PRO A 28 -18.19 -14.10 -14.13
CA PRO A 28 -17.34 -14.20 -15.32
C PRO A 28 -16.73 -12.87 -15.77
N LYS A 29 -17.38 -11.74 -15.46
CA LYS A 29 -16.89 -10.39 -15.82
C LYS A 29 -15.65 -9.97 -15.03
N GLU A 30 -15.40 -10.60 -13.89
CA GLU A 30 -14.25 -10.34 -13.03
C GLU A 30 -12.99 -11.10 -13.47
N LYS A 31 -13.07 -11.74 -14.63
CA LYS A 31 -11.94 -12.35 -15.33
C LYS A 31 -11.85 -11.78 -16.74
N GLN A 32 -10.69 -11.27 -17.09
CA GLN A 32 -10.34 -10.89 -18.45
C GLN A 32 -9.27 -11.83 -19.00
N LEU A 33 -9.38 -12.08 -20.30
CA LEU A 33 -8.49 -12.96 -21.05
C LEU A 33 -8.53 -14.42 -20.57
N GLY A 34 -8.08 -15.33 -21.43
CA GLY A 34 -8.19 -16.78 -21.20
C GLY A 34 -9.64 -17.31 -21.14
N ALA A 35 -9.80 -18.54 -20.67
CA ALA A 35 -11.10 -19.21 -20.65
C ALA A 35 -12.03 -18.64 -19.55
N ALA A 36 -13.29 -18.39 -19.90
CA ALA A 36 -14.31 -17.97 -18.95
C ALA A 36 -14.48 -18.99 -17.80
N PRO A 37 -14.69 -18.53 -16.55
CA PRO A 37 -14.93 -19.44 -15.44
C PRO A 37 -16.31 -20.10 -15.58
N THR A 38 -16.37 -21.40 -15.27
CA THR A 38 -17.65 -22.13 -15.20
C THR A 38 -18.37 -21.80 -13.90
N TRP A 39 -19.72 -21.88 -13.91
CA TRP A 39 -20.51 -21.65 -12.70
C TRP A 39 -20.08 -22.53 -11.52
N TYR A 40 -19.71 -23.79 -11.78
CA TYR A 40 -19.20 -24.71 -10.78
C TYR A 40 -18.01 -24.15 -9.98
N LYS A 41 -17.10 -23.41 -10.63
CA LYS A 41 -15.94 -22.79 -9.98
C LYS A 41 -16.31 -21.57 -9.14
N LEU A 42 -17.44 -20.93 -9.40
CA LEU A 42 -17.90 -19.72 -8.71
C LEU A 42 -18.85 -20.05 -7.55
N LYS A 43 -19.62 -21.13 -7.71
CA LYS A 43 -20.77 -21.49 -6.88
C LYS A 43 -20.45 -21.45 -5.39
N ASP A 44 -19.40 -22.13 -4.95
CA ASP A 44 -19.12 -22.26 -3.52
C ASP A 44 -18.81 -20.92 -2.86
N PHE A 45 -18.07 -20.05 -3.56
CA PHE A 45 -17.73 -18.72 -3.05
C PHE A 45 -18.96 -17.80 -3.03
N VAL A 46 -19.76 -17.81 -4.10
CA VAL A 46 -20.98 -17.02 -4.19
C VAL A 46 -22.01 -17.47 -3.15
N ASP A 47 -22.19 -18.78 -2.96
CA ASP A 47 -23.09 -19.34 -1.95
C ASP A 47 -22.61 -19.02 -0.53
N CYS A 48 -21.30 -19.10 -0.27
CA CYS A 48 -20.71 -18.68 1.00
C CYS A 48 -20.97 -17.19 1.29
N CYS A 49 -20.78 -16.32 0.29
CA CYS A 49 -21.06 -14.89 0.45
C CYS A 49 -22.54 -14.65 0.75
N ARG A 50 -23.45 -15.32 0.03
CA ARG A 50 -24.89 -15.20 0.24
C ARG A 50 -25.29 -15.66 1.64
N ALA A 51 -24.78 -16.80 2.09
CA ALA A 51 -25.10 -17.37 3.40
C ALA A 51 -24.60 -16.52 4.57
N LEU A 52 -23.51 -15.76 4.38
CA LEU A 52 -22.94 -14.86 5.39
C LEU A 52 -23.35 -13.39 5.22
N GLY A 53 -24.19 -13.07 4.23
CA GLY A 53 -24.56 -11.68 3.95
C GLY A 53 -23.36 -10.80 3.58
N LEU A 54 -22.42 -11.33 2.78
CA LEU A 54 -21.18 -10.64 2.44
C LEU A 54 -21.26 -9.86 1.13
N HIS A 55 -20.90 -8.58 1.21
CA HIS A 55 -20.94 -7.62 0.11
C HIS A 55 -19.55 -7.05 -0.16
N ASP A 56 -19.20 -6.82 -1.43
CA ASP A 56 -17.95 -6.15 -1.75
C ASP A 56 -18.00 -4.69 -1.26
N ALA A 57 -16.96 -4.27 -0.52
CA ALA A 57 -16.80 -2.86 -0.20
C ALA A 57 -16.57 -2.03 -1.48
N PRO A 58 -16.97 -0.74 -1.51
CA PRO A 58 -16.59 0.16 -2.58
C PRO A 58 -15.07 0.21 -2.78
N THR A 59 -14.60 -0.02 -4.02
CA THR A 59 -13.17 -0.04 -4.35
C THR A 59 -12.78 1.05 -5.34
N THR A 60 -11.57 1.59 -5.19
CA THR A 60 -10.90 2.48 -6.15
C THR A 60 -9.54 1.92 -6.56
N GLY A 61 -8.95 2.44 -7.64
CA GLY A 61 -7.69 1.95 -8.19
C GLY A 61 -7.91 0.78 -9.15
N CYS A 62 -7.04 -0.23 -9.10
CA CYS A 62 -7.07 -1.38 -10.02
C CYS A 62 -8.33 -2.22 -9.83
N TYR A 63 -9.01 -2.54 -10.93
CA TYR A 63 -10.16 -3.42 -10.89
C TYR A 63 -9.76 -4.90 -10.89
N TYR A 64 -8.74 -5.25 -11.67
CA TYR A 64 -8.10 -6.56 -11.62
C TYR A 64 -6.89 -6.49 -10.69
N MET A 65 -6.87 -7.35 -9.67
CA MET A 65 -5.82 -7.35 -8.66
C MET A 65 -4.74 -8.38 -8.93
N TRP A 66 -5.01 -9.37 -9.77
CA TRP A 66 -4.04 -10.42 -10.11
C TRP A 66 -3.77 -10.49 -11.61
N TYR A 67 -2.49 -10.61 -11.98
CA TYR A 67 -2.00 -10.68 -13.36
C TYR A 67 -1.13 -11.91 -13.54
N SER A 68 -1.47 -12.78 -14.49
CA SER A 68 -0.60 -13.93 -14.79
C SER A 68 0.72 -13.48 -15.41
N ASN A 69 1.84 -14.05 -14.94
CA ASN A 69 3.16 -13.90 -15.59
C ASN A 69 3.31 -14.71 -16.89
N ASN A 70 2.22 -14.98 -17.61
CA ASN A 70 2.24 -15.70 -18.89
C ASN A 70 2.03 -14.70 -20.04
N ASP A 71 3.06 -14.52 -20.87
CA ASP A 71 3.00 -13.61 -22.02
C ASP A 71 2.20 -14.18 -23.20
N SER A 72 2.17 -15.50 -23.34
CA SER A 72 1.49 -16.18 -24.44
C SER A 72 -0.03 -16.29 -24.24
N ASN A 73 -0.47 -16.36 -22.98
CA ASN A 73 -1.88 -16.45 -22.61
C ASN A 73 -2.11 -15.71 -21.29
N PRO A 74 -2.07 -14.36 -21.33
CA PRO A 74 -2.29 -13.55 -20.14
C PRO A 74 -3.71 -13.76 -19.60
N VAL A 75 -3.85 -13.71 -18.28
CA VAL A 75 -5.12 -13.80 -17.56
C VAL A 75 -5.13 -12.80 -16.43
N TRP A 76 -6.19 -12.01 -16.34
CA TRP A 76 -6.37 -11.02 -15.28
C TRP A 76 -7.62 -11.31 -14.47
N CYS A 77 -7.52 -11.24 -13.14
CA CYS A 77 -8.59 -11.65 -12.24
C CYS A 77 -8.76 -10.68 -11.05
N LYS A 78 -10.00 -10.52 -10.60
CA LYS A 78 -10.33 -9.92 -9.29
C LYS A 78 -10.41 -11.00 -8.20
N LEU A 79 -9.26 -11.31 -7.61
CA LEU A 79 -9.13 -12.36 -6.56
C LEU A 79 -9.11 -11.77 -5.15
N ASP A 80 -8.47 -10.62 -4.98
CA ASP A 80 -8.41 -9.89 -3.71
C ASP A 80 -9.68 -9.06 -3.46
N ARG A 81 -10.22 -9.14 -2.24
CA ARG A 81 -11.47 -8.43 -1.88
C ARG A 81 -11.47 -7.95 -0.45
N VAL A 82 -12.26 -6.91 -0.22
CA VAL A 82 -12.79 -6.52 1.09
C VAL A 82 -14.28 -6.83 1.08
N LEU A 83 -14.71 -7.72 1.96
CA LEU A 83 -16.10 -8.13 2.11
C LEU A 83 -16.64 -7.64 3.45
N LEU A 84 -17.82 -7.03 3.42
CA LEU A 84 -18.53 -6.48 4.58
C LEU A 84 -19.78 -7.32 4.84
N ASN A 85 -20.10 -7.60 6.10
CA ASN A 85 -21.35 -8.27 6.46
C ASN A 85 -22.56 -7.32 6.43
N ASN A 86 -23.77 -7.88 6.57
CA ASN A 86 -25.03 -7.13 6.56
C ASN A 86 -25.06 -6.07 7.67
N GLU A 87 -24.58 -6.40 8.86
CA GLU A 87 -24.53 -5.51 10.02
C GLU A 87 -23.76 -4.21 9.69
N TRP A 88 -22.75 -4.30 8.82
CA TRP A 88 -21.99 -3.13 8.36
C TRP A 88 -22.85 -2.17 7.54
N ILE A 89 -23.67 -2.73 6.64
CA ILE A 89 -24.58 -1.97 5.78
C ILE A 89 -25.70 -1.36 6.63
N GLU A 90 -26.28 -2.13 7.55
CA GLU A 90 -27.34 -1.71 8.45
C GLU A 90 -26.89 -0.58 9.40
N ALA A 91 -25.64 -0.62 9.86
CA ALA A 91 -25.06 0.43 10.69
C ALA A 91 -24.77 1.73 9.91
N GLY A 92 -24.84 1.71 8.57
CA GLY A 92 -24.57 2.89 7.74
C GLY A 92 -23.11 3.36 7.79
N LEU A 93 -22.16 2.45 8.09
CA LEU A 93 -20.74 2.79 8.20
C LEU A 93 -20.07 2.83 6.82
N HIS A 94 -19.41 3.95 6.54
CA HIS A 94 -18.61 4.20 5.36
C HIS A 94 -17.27 3.46 5.43
N CYS A 95 -17.17 2.41 4.62
CA CYS A 95 -15.94 1.66 4.38
C CYS A 95 -15.61 1.69 2.88
N GLY A 96 -14.32 1.69 2.56
CA GLY A 96 -13.84 1.57 1.19
C GLY A 96 -12.46 0.95 1.12
N ALA A 97 -12.07 0.53 -0.08
CA ALA A 97 -10.73 0.03 -0.36
C ALA A 97 -10.09 0.74 -1.55
N HIS A 98 -8.77 0.84 -1.52
CA HIS A 98 -7.97 1.28 -2.65
C HIS A 98 -6.93 0.20 -2.98
N PHE A 99 -6.94 -0.27 -4.23
CA PHE A 99 -5.95 -1.22 -4.74
C PHE A 99 -4.97 -0.46 -5.64
N SER A 100 -3.72 -0.35 -5.21
CA SER A 100 -2.68 0.28 -6.03
C SER A 100 -2.16 -0.71 -7.09
N PRO A 101 -1.58 -0.22 -8.20
CA PRO A 101 -1.01 -1.10 -9.22
C PRO A 101 -0.01 -2.10 -8.63
N PRO A 102 0.02 -3.35 -9.14
CA PRO A 102 1.02 -4.32 -8.72
C PRO A 102 2.43 -3.76 -8.95
N GLY A 103 3.30 -3.88 -7.96
CA GLY A 103 4.71 -3.57 -8.14
C GLY A 103 5.42 -4.68 -8.92
N CYS A 104 6.71 -4.51 -9.23
CA CYS A 104 7.47 -5.58 -9.90
C CYS A 104 7.79 -6.81 -9.02
N LEU A 105 7.31 -6.84 -7.77
CA LEU A 105 7.63 -7.85 -6.77
C LEU A 105 6.44 -8.76 -6.43
N SER A 106 5.25 -8.45 -6.92
CA SER A 106 4.00 -9.15 -6.62
C SER A 106 3.13 -9.13 -7.87
N ASP A 107 2.55 -10.28 -8.21
CA ASP A 107 1.49 -10.42 -9.19
C ASP A 107 0.12 -9.97 -8.66
N HIS A 108 0.03 -9.69 -7.34
CA HIS A 108 -1.11 -9.09 -6.67
C HIS A 108 -0.96 -7.57 -6.44
N SER A 109 -2.06 -6.84 -6.60
CA SER A 109 -2.24 -5.43 -6.26
C SER A 109 -2.41 -5.24 -4.75
N PRO A 110 -1.56 -4.44 -4.08
CA PRO A 110 -1.72 -4.17 -2.66
C PRO A 110 -2.99 -3.33 -2.38
N GLY A 111 -3.81 -3.82 -1.45
CA GLY A 111 -5.04 -3.17 -1.00
C GLY A 111 -4.89 -2.42 0.32
N ILE A 112 -5.47 -1.23 0.41
CA ILE A 112 -5.61 -0.45 1.65
C ILE A 112 -7.10 -0.27 1.93
N VAL A 113 -7.51 -0.56 3.16
CA VAL A 113 -8.90 -0.37 3.63
C VAL A 113 -9.00 0.91 4.45
N PHE A 114 -10.05 1.68 4.20
CA PHE A 114 -10.39 2.89 4.93
C PHE A 114 -11.75 2.69 5.59
N ILE A 115 -11.81 2.96 6.89
CA ILE A 115 -13.05 3.03 7.65
C ILE A 115 -13.19 4.49 8.05
N LEU A 116 -14.15 5.20 7.44
CA LEU A 116 -14.19 6.66 7.45
C LEU A 116 -14.88 7.23 8.70
N ASP A 117 -15.72 6.45 9.37
CA ASP A 117 -16.44 6.89 10.59
C ASP A 117 -15.63 6.64 11.87
N LEU A 118 -14.37 6.22 11.77
CA LEU A 118 -13.48 6.13 12.91
C LEU A 118 -12.96 7.53 13.31
N PRO A 119 -12.67 7.76 14.60
CA PRO A 119 -12.04 8.99 15.05
C PRO A 119 -10.79 9.30 14.24
N ALA A 120 -10.57 10.59 13.96
CA ALA A 120 -9.41 11.03 13.19
C ALA A 120 -8.13 10.37 13.73
N PRO A 121 -7.29 9.81 12.85
CA PRO A 121 -6.09 9.12 13.28
C PRO A 121 -5.22 10.04 14.11
N LYS A 122 -4.68 9.52 15.21
CA LYS A 122 -3.71 10.25 16.03
C LYS A 122 -2.54 10.73 15.16
N PRO A 123 -1.91 11.88 15.50
CA PRO A 123 -0.77 12.38 14.75
C PRO A 123 0.29 11.28 14.59
N LYS A 124 0.73 11.04 13.34
CA LYS A 124 1.76 10.03 13.08
C LYS A 124 3.00 10.35 13.92
N PRO A 125 3.56 9.37 14.64
CA PRO A 125 4.77 9.59 15.41
C PRO A 125 5.90 9.97 14.45
N PHE A 126 6.83 10.80 14.94
CA PHE A 126 8.04 11.09 14.20
C PHE A 126 8.87 9.82 14.09
N ARG A 127 9.32 9.49 12.88
CA ARG A 127 10.19 8.35 12.63
C ARG A 127 11.53 8.87 12.14
N PHE A 128 12.60 8.42 12.77
CA PHE A 128 13.96 8.67 12.33
C PHE A 128 14.39 7.60 11.32
N PHE A 129 15.06 8.00 10.25
CA PHE A 129 15.66 7.07 9.29
C PHE A 129 17.17 7.23 9.32
N ASN A 130 17.89 6.10 9.42
CA ASN A 130 19.35 6.10 9.58
C ASN A 130 20.09 6.85 8.46
N MET A 131 19.56 6.84 7.24
CA MET A 131 20.15 7.57 6.11
C MET A 131 20.31 9.08 6.37
N TRP A 132 19.52 9.65 7.28
CA TRP A 132 19.63 11.07 7.63
C TRP A 132 20.92 11.36 8.40
N ALA A 133 21.40 10.42 9.21
CA ALA A 133 22.65 10.58 9.96
C ALA A 133 23.88 10.68 9.05
N ASP A 134 23.80 10.12 7.84
CA ASP A 134 24.92 10.10 6.88
C ASP A 134 25.06 11.41 6.08
N HIS A 135 24.08 12.32 6.19
CA HIS A 135 24.13 13.59 5.48
C HIS A 135 25.09 14.57 6.18
N SER A 136 25.89 15.31 5.40
CA SER A 136 26.91 16.24 5.93
C SER A 136 26.33 17.23 6.95
N ASP A 137 25.16 17.78 6.64
CA ASP A 137 24.56 18.86 7.42
C ASP A 137 23.74 18.35 8.62
N PHE A 138 23.66 17.02 8.82
CA PHE A 138 22.85 16.43 9.88
C PHE A 138 23.34 16.82 11.27
N LEU A 139 24.63 16.67 11.54
CA LEU A 139 25.19 16.99 12.86
C LEU A 139 25.05 18.47 13.20
N ALA A 140 25.29 19.36 12.24
CA ALA A 140 25.08 20.80 12.41
C ALA A 140 23.61 21.12 12.75
N THR A 141 22.66 20.51 12.02
CA THR A 141 21.22 20.67 12.29
C THR A 141 20.84 20.18 13.70
N VAL A 142 21.44 19.07 14.15
CA VAL A 142 21.20 18.54 15.50
C VAL A 142 21.75 19.48 16.56
N GLU A 143 22.97 19.99 16.36
CA GLU A 143 23.62 20.92 17.26
C GLU A 143 22.82 22.22 17.44
N ASP A 144 22.41 22.83 16.32
CA ASP A 144 21.57 24.03 16.30
C ASP A 144 20.24 23.82 17.02
N GLY A 145 19.60 22.66 16.78
CA GLY A 145 18.32 22.30 17.41
C GLY A 145 18.44 21.92 18.89
N TRP A 146 19.62 21.49 19.35
CA TRP A 146 19.86 21.02 20.72
C TRP A 146 20.36 22.11 21.66
N ASN A 147 21.14 23.06 21.13
CA ASN A 147 21.76 24.15 21.89
C ASN A 147 20.82 25.33 22.16
N VAL A 148 19.51 25.08 22.15
CA VAL A 148 18.50 26.05 22.58
C VAL A 148 18.60 26.27 24.09
N ASN A 149 18.76 27.52 24.51
CA ASN A 149 18.74 27.87 25.93
C ASN A 149 17.29 27.74 26.47
N VAL A 150 17.11 26.96 27.54
CA VAL A 150 15.80 26.75 28.17
C VAL A 150 15.98 26.89 29.68
N GLU A 151 15.55 28.04 30.21
CA GLU A 151 15.55 28.32 31.64
C GLU A 151 14.35 27.65 32.30
N SER A 152 14.52 26.40 32.73
CA SER A 152 13.48 25.63 33.42
C SER A 152 14.08 24.45 34.20
N THR A 153 13.22 23.62 34.79
CA THR A 153 13.64 22.30 35.28
C THR A 153 14.29 21.46 34.18
N SER A 154 15.18 20.54 34.58
CA SER A 154 15.91 19.64 33.65
C SER A 154 14.96 18.83 32.76
N GLN A 155 13.88 18.31 33.32
CA GLN A 155 12.88 17.54 32.58
C GLN A 155 12.15 18.38 31.53
N PHE A 156 11.77 19.62 31.87
CA PHE A 156 11.12 20.51 30.90
C PHE A 156 12.09 20.96 29.81
N SER A 157 13.36 21.23 30.18
CA SER A 157 14.43 21.59 29.24
C SER A 157 14.64 20.48 28.20
N LEU A 158 14.72 19.22 28.65
CA LEU A 158 14.83 18.06 27.75
C LEU A 158 13.64 17.96 26.78
N CYS A 159 12.41 18.05 27.29
CA CYS A 159 11.20 18.00 26.45
C CYS A 159 11.18 19.13 25.40
N ARG A 160 11.59 20.34 25.78
CA ARG A 160 11.67 21.49 24.87
C ARG A 160 12.74 21.29 23.80
N LYS A 161 13.93 20.82 24.16
CA LYS A 161 15.03 20.52 23.22
C LYS A 161 14.62 19.44 22.22
N LEU A 162 14.01 18.35 22.68
CA LEU A 162 13.50 17.30 21.78
C LEU A 162 12.42 17.82 20.82
N LYS A 163 11.55 18.73 21.29
CA LYS A 163 10.53 19.35 20.44
C LYS A 163 11.14 20.30 19.40
N ALA A 164 12.15 21.07 19.78
CA ALA A 164 12.90 21.95 18.87
C ALA A 164 13.66 21.14 17.82
N LEU A 165 14.40 20.12 18.25
CA LEU A 165 15.13 19.19 17.38
C LEU A 165 14.20 18.50 16.38
N LYS A 166 13.02 18.04 16.82
CA LYS A 166 12.01 17.48 15.91
C LYS A 166 11.58 18.48 14.83
N GLY A 167 11.49 19.77 15.15
CA GLY A 167 11.17 20.83 14.19
C GLY A 167 12.29 21.04 13.18
N ALA A 168 13.52 21.19 13.65
CA ALA A 168 14.71 21.33 12.81
C ALA A 168 14.89 20.15 11.86
N LEU A 169 14.77 18.92 12.39
CA LEU A 169 14.84 17.70 11.57
C LEU A 169 13.75 17.65 10.51
N LYS A 170 12.52 18.09 10.81
CA LYS A 170 11.45 18.17 9.77
C LYS A 170 11.80 19.11 8.64
N ILE A 171 12.39 20.26 8.94
CA ILE A 171 12.84 21.23 7.92
C ILE A 171 13.96 20.60 7.09
N PHE A 172 14.97 20.03 7.75
CA PHE A 172 16.07 19.31 7.10
C PHE A 172 15.57 18.20 6.17
N ILE A 173 14.63 17.36 6.63
CA ILE A 173 14.04 16.29 5.80
C ILE A 173 13.34 16.87 4.57
N ASN A 174 12.58 17.94 4.74
CA ASN A 174 11.90 18.58 3.61
C ASN A 174 12.90 19.22 2.63
N LEU A 175 13.96 19.85 3.11
CA LEU A 175 14.96 20.48 2.25
C LEU A 175 15.72 19.44 1.41
N HIS A 176 16.21 18.38 2.05
CA HIS A 176 17.10 17.43 1.39
C HIS A 176 16.39 16.23 0.76
N TYR A 177 15.22 15.81 1.26
CA TYR A 177 14.58 14.55 0.87
C TYR A 177 13.19 14.72 0.24
N ASN A 178 12.62 15.94 0.15
CA ASN A 178 11.30 16.14 -0.46
C ASN A 178 11.26 15.74 -1.94
N HIS A 179 12.36 15.97 -2.67
CA HIS A 179 12.46 15.56 -4.09
C HIS A 179 12.26 14.05 -4.29
N ILE A 180 12.66 13.22 -3.32
CA ILE A 180 12.45 11.75 -3.37
C ILE A 180 10.97 11.43 -3.18
N SER A 181 10.31 12.09 -2.24
CA SER A 181 8.86 11.93 -2.01
C SER A 181 8.05 12.34 -3.24
N ILE A 182 8.44 13.45 -3.89
CA ILE A 182 7.83 13.91 -5.14
C ILE A 182 8.03 12.88 -6.25
N ARG A 183 9.27 12.44 -6.51
CA ARG A 183 9.56 11.42 -7.53
C ARG A 183 8.81 10.12 -7.29
N ALA A 184 8.70 9.68 -6.04
CA ALA A 184 7.92 8.49 -5.68
C ALA A 184 6.42 8.68 -5.99
N LYS A 185 5.87 9.86 -5.68
CA LYS A 185 4.48 10.21 -6.01
C LYS A 185 4.25 10.24 -7.51
N GLU A 186 5.12 10.91 -8.27
CA GLU A 186 5.06 11.00 -9.74
C GLU A 186 5.15 9.61 -10.39
N THR A 187 6.07 8.76 -9.90
CA THR A 187 6.23 7.40 -10.43
C THR A 187 4.99 6.55 -10.14
N ASN A 188 4.38 6.69 -8.96
CA ASN A 188 3.14 6.00 -8.64
C ASN A 188 1.96 6.48 -9.51
N LEU A 189 1.88 7.79 -9.79
CA LEU A 189 0.85 8.34 -10.69
C LEU A 189 1.04 7.83 -12.12
N ALA A 190 2.28 7.82 -12.63
CA ALA A 190 2.58 7.26 -13.96
C ALA A 190 2.25 5.77 -14.03
N LEU A 191 2.51 5.01 -12.96
CA LEU A 191 2.16 3.58 -12.90
C LEU A 191 0.64 3.37 -12.89
N GLN A 192 -0.11 4.22 -12.18
CA GLN A 192 -1.58 4.19 -12.18
C GLN A 192 -2.16 4.53 -13.55
N ASP A 193 -1.61 5.54 -14.23
CA ASP A 193 -2.05 5.91 -15.57
C ASP A 193 -1.79 4.80 -16.59
N ALA A 194 -0.56 4.26 -16.62
CA ALA A 194 -0.23 3.12 -17.48
C ALA A 194 -1.11 1.90 -17.20
N GLN A 195 -1.47 1.66 -15.94
CA GLN A 195 -2.39 0.59 -15.56
C GLN A 195 -3.80 0.80 -16.13
N LEU A 196 -4.34 2.02 -16.08
CA LEU A 196 -5.66 2.33 -16.63
C LEU A 196 -5.70 2.19 -18.16
N GLN A 197 -4.63 2.60 -18.83
CA GLN A 197 -4.47 2.39 -20.28
C GLN A 197 -4.44 0.89 -20.62
N LEU A 198 -3.71 0.10 -19.83
CA LEU A 198 -3.62 -1.34 -20.00
C LEU A 198 -4.96 -2.04 -19.73
N GLU A 199 -5.70 -1.63 -18.69
CA GLU A 199 -7.08 -2.11 -18.42
C GLU A 199 -8.05 -1.82 -19.57
N SER A 200 -7.82 -0.73 -20.31
CA SER A 200 -8.63 -0.34 -21.47
C SER A 200 -8.21 -1.08 -22.75
N ASN A 201 -6.95 -1.50 -22.86
CA ASN A 201 -6.40 -2.24 -24.01
C ASN A 201 -5.52 -3.43 -23.58
N PRO A 202 -6.13 -4.52 -23.09
CA PRO A 202 -5.40 -5.62 -22.45
C PRO A 202 -4.46 -6.42 -23.36
N GLY A 203 -4.59 -6.30 -24.68
CA GLY A 203 -3.75 -6.99 -25.66
C GLY A 203 -2.50 -6.22 -26.10
N ASP A 204 -2.31 -4.99 -25.62
CA ASP A 204 -1.22 -4.13 -26.07
C ASP A 204 0.11 -4.48 -25.37
N ILE A 205 1.01 -5.09 -26.14
CA ILE A 205 2.33 -5.52 -25.68
C ILE A 205 3.21 -4.31 -25.30
N ALA A 206 3.12 -3.21 -26.04
CA ALA A 206 3.93 -2.03 -25.78
C ALA A 206 3.52 -1.34 -24.48
N LEU A 207 2.21 -1.26 -24.20
CA LEU A 207 1.70 -0.76 -22.92
C LEU A 207 2.10 -1.67 -21.76
N LYS A 208 2.07 -2.99 -21.95
CA LYS A 208 2.51 -3.96 -20.94
C LYS A 208 4.01 -3.82 -20.62
N ASP A 209 4.85 -3.66 -21.63
CA ASP A 209 6.29 -3.42 -21.45
C ASP A 209 6.57 -2.08 -20.76
N HIS A 210 5.85 -1.04 -21.16
CA HIS A 210 5.93 0.27 -20.52
C HIS A 210 5.56 0.21 -19.03
N TRP A 211 4.44 -0.43 -18.71
CA TRP A 211 3.98 -0.66 -17.34
C TRP A 211 5.01 -1.44 -16.52
N GLY A 212 5.56 -2.54 -17.07
CA GLY A 212 6.59 -3.33 -16.40
C GLY A 212 7.88 -2.54 -16.13
N ASN A 213 8.29 -1.68 -17.06
CA ASN A 213 9.43 -0.77 -16.89
C ASN A 213 9.18 0.25 -15.77
N LEU A 214 7.98 0.84 -15.70
CA LEU A 214 7.59 1.75 -14.62
C LEU A 214 7.57 1.04 -13.26
N GLY A 215 7.05 -0.20 -13.19
CA GLY A 215 7.05 -1.01 -11.98
C GLY A 215 8.48 -1.28 -11.46
N ARG A 216 9.41 -1.61 -12.36
CA ARG A 216 10.84 -1.76 -12.03
C ARG A 216 11.44 -0.45 -11.50
N ARG A 217 11.17 0.67 -12.16
CA ARG A 217 11.63 2.00 -11.73
C ARG A 217 11.09 2.36 -10.34
N SER A 218 9.80 2.13 -10.09
CA SER A 218 9.18 2.36 -8.78
C SER A 218 9.86 1.56 -7.67
N SER A 219 10.14 0.27 -7.90
CA SER A 219 10.83 -0.60 -6.93
C SER A 219 12.27 -0.18 -6.62
N SER A 220 12.92 0.54 -7.53
CA SER A 220 14.29 1.02 -7.38
C SER A 220 14.40 2.31 -6.55
N LEU A 221 13.31 3.09 -6.45
CA LEU A 221 13.27 4.33 -5.66
C LEU A 221 13.46 4.07 -4.14
N PRO A 222 12.84 3.04 -3.52
CA PRO A 222 13.18 2.63 -2.17
C PRO A 222 14.64 2.19 -1.99
N LYS A 223 15.26 1.59 -3.01
CA LYS A 223 16.68 1.21 -2.94
C LYS A 223 17.57 2.46 -2.91
N GLN A 224 17.23 3.53 -3.61
CA GLN A 224 17.90 4.83 -3.44
C GLN A 224 17.76 5.42 -2.03
N LYS A 225 16.69 5.10 -1.28
CA LYS A 225 16.54 5.45 0.15
C LYS A 225 17.50 4.68 1.07
N CYS A 226 18.17 3.62 0.60
CA CYS A 226 19.02 2.75 1.42
C CYS A 226 20.47 2.63 0.89
N THR A 227 20.69 2.80 -0.41
CA THR A 227 21.99 2.52 -1.05
C THR A 227 23.00 3.66 -0.93
N SER A 228 22.61 4.88 -0.54
CA SER A 228 23.58 5.92 -0.18
C SER A 228 24.35 5.57 1.09
N SER A 229 23.75 4.79 2.00
CA SER A 229 24.38 4.33 3.25
C SER A 229 25.15 3.01 3.09
N ILE A 230 24.68 2.09 2.25
CA ILE A 230 25.24 0.72 2.20
C ILE A 230 26.53 0.63 1.36
N LYS A 231 26.73 1.48 0.34
CA LYS A 231 27.94 1.39 -0.51
C LYS A 231 29.23 1.88 0.17
N ARG A 232 29.16 2.55 1.32
CA ARG A 232 30.35 3.02 2.05
C ARG A 232 30.95 2.01 3.04
N GLN A 233 30.24 0.93 3.37
CA GLN A 233 30.74 -0.08 4.33
C GLN A 233 31.54 -1.23 3.70
N LYS A 234 31.67 -1.32 2.37
CA LYS A 234 32.46 -2.38 1.71
C LYS A 234 33.84 -1.94 1.19
N SER A 235 34.27 -0.70 1.41
CA SER A 235 35.53 -0.19 0.85
C SER A 235 36.60 0.20 1.89
N THR A 236 36.37 -0.03 3.19
CA THR A 236 37.31 0.43 4.24
C THR A 236 37.79 -0.69 5.15
N THR A 237 37.89 -1.92 4.62
CA THR A 237 38.58 -3.01 5.31
C THR A 237 39.46 -3.73 4.30
N LEU A 238 40.61 -3.12 4.00
CA LEU A 238 41.85 -3.77 3.53
C LEU A 238 42.91 -2.67 3.36
N LYS A 239 43.52 -2.31 4.49
CA LYS A 239 44.97 -2.17 4.73
C LYS A 239 45.18 -1.51 6.09
#